data_AF-A0A455B3K7-F1
#
_entry.id   AF-A0A455B3K7-F1
#
_cell.length_a   1.000
_cell.length_b   1.000
_cell.length_c   1.000
_cell.angle_alpha   90.00
_cell.angle_beta   90.00
_cell.angle_gamma   90.00
#
_symmetry.space_group_name_H-M   'P 1'
#
loop_
_entity.id
_entity.type
_entity.pdbx_description
1 polymer ?
#
loop_
_entity_poly.entity_id
_entity_poly.type
_entity_poly.pdbx_seq_one_letter_code
_entity_poly.pdbx_strand_id
1 'polypeptide(L)'
;MMSVVGERVLVHENFTVNISSLQIGINILVKSKAFQYFMYLVVAVNGVWILVETFMLKGGNFFSKHVPWSYLVFLTIYGVELFLKVAGLGPVEYLSSGWNLFDFSVTAFAFLGLLALAFNMEPFYFIVVLRPLQLLRLFKLKKRYRNVLDTMFELLPRMASLGLTLLIFYYSFAIVGMEFFCGILYPNCCNASTVADAYRWLNHTVDNRTVVEEGYYYLNNFDNILNSFVTLFELTVVNNWYIIMEGITSQTSHWSRLYFMTFYIVTMVVMTIIVAFILEAFVFRMNYSRKNRDSEVDGGITLEKEISKDELIAVLKLYQEAWGAASDIAQLLKILSQMERYEQNTLVFLGRRSRTKSDLSLKMYQEEIQEWYEEHARKQEEQQRQLSGCVVPTSQQPPGSRQRSQTIT
;
A
#
# COMPACT_ATOMS: atom_id res chain seq x y z
N MET A 1 21.96 -11.83 10.69
CA MET A 1 21.72 -13.28 10.81
C MET A 1 22.12 -13.93 9.49
N MET A 2 23.38 -14.36 9.38
CA MET A 2 23.92 -14.99 8.16
C MET A 2 23.46 -16.45 8.16
N SER A 3 22.67 -16.83 7.15
CA SER A 3 22.24 -18.21 6.96
C SER A 3 23.37 -18.96 6.26
N VAL A 4 23.94 -19.94 6.97
CA VAL A 4 24.82 -20.95 6.39
C VAL A 4 23.93 -21.95 5.67
N VAL A 5 24.00 -21.97 4.34
CA VAL A 5 23.37 -23.02 3.54
C VAL A 5 24.14 -24.31 3.79
N GLY A 6 23.54 -25.21 4.55
CA GLY A 6 24.04 -26.56 4.75
C GLY A 6 23.72 -27.42 3.53
N GLU A 7 24.76 -27.87 2.83
CA GLU A 7 24.66 -28.96 1.86
C GLU A 7 24.38 -30.27 2.60
N ARG A 8 23.21 -30.86 2.35
CA ARG A 8 22.94 -32.28 2.61
C ARG A 8 23.20 -33.05 1.34
N VAL A 9 24.30 -33.80 1.31
CA VAL A 9 24.48 -34.95 0.42
C VAL A 9 23.87 -36.14 1.14
N LEU A 10 22.89 -36.82 0.56
CA LEU A 10 22.65 -38.27 0.69
C LEU A 10 21.56 -38.74 -0.30
N VAL A 11 22.01 -39.49 -1.31
CA VAL A 11 21.42 -40.73 -1.87
C VAL A 11 19.97 -40.68 -2.36
N HIS A 12 19.78 -40.42 -3.66
CA HIS A 12 18.75 -41.02 -4.54
C HIS A 12 19.02 -40.62 -6.01
N GLU A 13 20.08 -41.15 -6.61
CA GLU A 13 20.67 -40.62 -7.86
C GLU A 13 19.92 -40.91 -9.17
N ASN A 14 18.89 -41.77 -9.21
CA ASN A 14 18.19 -42.07 -10.48
C ASN A 14 16.77 -41.48 -10.62
N PHE A 15 16.12 -41.09 -9.53
CA PHE A 15 14.76 -40.49 -9.58
C PHE A 15 14.79 -38.95 -9.51
N THR A 16 15.79 -38.39 -8.83
CA THR A 16 15.96 -36.93 -8.68
C THR A 16 16.52 -36.26 -9.93
N VAL A 17 17.31 -36.97 -10.75
CA VAL A 17 17.94 -36.44 -11.98
C VAL A 17 16.90 -36.14 -13.09
N ASN A 18 15.83 -36.92 -13.18
CA ASN A 18 14.75 -36.65 -14.13
C ASN A 18 13.88 -35.47 -13.71
N ILE A 19 13.59 -35.34 -12.41
CA ILE A 19 12.83 -34.21 -11.87
C ILE A 19 13.64 -32.91 -12.02
N SER A 20 14.95 -32.94 -11.76
CA SER A 20 15.82 -31.78 -11.92
C SER A 20 15.96 -31.36 -13.40
N SER A 21 16.11 -32.30 -14.33
CA SER A 21 16.22 -32.01 -15.76
C SER A 21 14.95 -31.37 -16.34
N LEU A 22 13.78 -31.90 -15.97
CA LEU A 22 12.48 -31.36 -16.39
C LEU A 22 12.22 -29.99 -15.76
N GLN A 23 12.60 -29.80 -14.50
CA GLN A 23 12.48 -28.52 -13.81
C GLN A 23 13.43 -27.46 -14.35
N ILE A 24 14.65 -27.83 -14.75
CA ILE A 24 15.58 -26.95 -15.46
C ILE A 24 14.99 -26.52 -16.80
N GLY A 25 14.42 -27.45 -17.57
CA GLY A 25 13.74 -27.14 -18.84
C GLY A 25 12.56 -26.18 -18.67
N ILE A 26 11.70 -26.42 -17.68
CA ILE A 26 10.57 -25.54 -17.35
C ILE A 26 11.06 -24.17 -16.88
N ASN A 27 12.11 -24.11 -16.06
CA ASN A 27 12.70 -22.85 -15.59
C ASN A 27 13.24 -22.01 -16.76
N ILE A 28 13.93 -22.64 -17.71
CA ILE A 28 14.41 -21.98 -18.93
C ILE A 28 13.23 -21.45 -19.77
N LEU A 29 12.18 -22.26 -19.95
CA LEU A 29 11.00 -21.86 -20.71
C LEU A 29 10.28 -20.66 -20.07
N VAL A 30 10.02 -20.73 -18.76
CA VAL A 30 9.29 -19.68 -18.02
C VAL A 30 10.07 -18.37 -17.95
N LYS A 31 11.41 -18.44 -17.86
CA LYS A 31 12.27 -17.25 -17.88
C LYS A 31 12.48 -16.68 -19.29
N SER A 32 12.09 -17.39 -20.34
CA SER A 32 12.23 -16.91 -21.71
C SER A 32 11.37 -15.67 -21.98
N LYS A 33 11.94 -14.69 -22.68
CA LYS A 33 11.18 -13.50 -23.12
C LYS A 33 10.03 -13.85 -24.05
N ALA A 34 10.19 -14.91 -24.85
CA ALA A 34 9.16 -15.40 -25.77
C ALA A 34 7.89 -15.84 -25.03
N PHE A 35 8.03 -16.60 -23.94
CA PHE A 35 6.91 -17.02 -23.10
C PHE A 35 6.17 -15.82 -22.50
N GLN A 36 6.90 -14.81 -22.01
CA GLN A 36 6.30 -13.58 -21.47
C GLN A 36 5.49 -12.81 -22.52
N TYR A 37 6.06 -12.59 -23.71
CA TYR A 37 5.36 -11.91 -24.82
C TYR A 37 4.14 -12.71 -25.31
N PHE A 38 4.25 -14.03 -25.38
CA PHE A 38 3.11 -14.90 -25.71
C PHE A 38 1.97 -14.71 -24.70
N MET A 39 2.25 -14.71 -23.41
CA MET A 39 1.20 -14.48 -22.41
C MET A 39 0.57 -13.08 -22.51
N TYR A 40 1.35 -12.04 -22.82
CA TYR A 40 0.78 -10.72 -23.08
C TYR A 40 -0.12 -10.69 -24.32
N LEU A 41 0.25 -11.41 -25.38
CA LEU A 41 -0.59 -11.57 -26.57
C LEU A 41 -1.92 -12.25 -26.22
N VAL A 42 -1.89 -13.32 -25.43
CA VAL A 42 -3.11 -14.02 -24.96
C VAL A 42 -4.02 -13.06 -24.19
N VAL A 43 -3.47 -12.27 -23.27
CA VAL A 43 -4.25 -11.28 -22.50
C VAL A 43 -4.85 -10.21 -23.42
N ALA A 44 -4.10 -9.73 -24.41
CA ALA A 44 -4.60 -8.76 -25.38
C ALA A 44 -5.75 -9.33 -26.23
N VAL A 45 -5.60 -10.56 -26.72
CA VAL A 45 -6.65 -11.26 -27.49
C VAL A 45 -7.90 -11.47 -26.63
N ASN A 46 -7.74 -11.86 -25.37
CA ASN A 46 -8.86 -11.98 -24.42
C ASN A 46 -9.59 -10.64 -24.24
N GLY A 47 -8.86 -9.53 -24.12
CA GLY A 47 -9.45 -8.19 -24.01
C GLY A 47 -10.25 -7.79 -25.24
N VAL A 48 -9.71 -8.03 -26.44
CA VAL A 48 -10.43 -7.79 -27.70
C VAL A 48 -11.66 -8.68 -27.81
N TRP A 49 -11.56 -9.95 -27.40
CA TRP A 49 -12.70 -10.87 -27.41
C TRP A 49 -13.84 -10.39 -26.50
N ILE A 50 -13.53 -10.00 -25.27
CA ILE A 50 -14.52 -9.45 -24.32
C ILE A 50 -15.19 -8.20 -24.89
N LEU A 51 -14.42 -7.33 -25.56
CA LEU A 51 -14.95 -6.12 -26.18
C LEU A 51 -15.94 -6.46 -27.31
N VAL A 52 -15.55 -7.35 -28.23
CA VAL A 52 -16.41 -7.79 -29.34
C VAL A 52 -17.67 -8.48 -28.83
N GLU A 53 -17.55 -9.36 -27.83
CA GLU A 53 -18.67 -10.06 -27.20
C GLU A 53 -19.67 -9.05 -26.59
N THR A 54 -19.16 -8.00 -25.93
CA THR A 54 -19.98 -6.94 -25.32
C THR A 54 -20.75 -6.14 -26.38
N PHE A 55 -20.11 -5.82 -27.51
CA PHE A 55 -20.76 -5.10 -28.62
C PHE A 55 -21.79 -5.95 -29.35
N MET A 56 -21.46 -7.21 -29.66
CA MET A 56 -22.35 -8.10 -30.41
C MET A 56 -23.62 -8.44 -29.63
N LEU A 57 -23.54 -8.52 -28.31
CA LEU A 57 -24.64 -9.02 -27.46
C LEU A 57 -25.40 -7.90 -26.74
N LYS A 58 -25.29 -6.64 -27.20
CA LYS A 58 -26.00 -5.47 -26.66
C LYS A 58 -26.02 -5.44 -25.12
N GLY A 59 -24.90 -5.80 -24.48
CA GLY A 59 -24.75 -5.83 -23.02
C GLY A 59 -25.53 -6.92 -22.26
N GLY A 60 -26.32 -7.77 -22.92
CA GLY A 60 -27.17 -8.79 -22.27
C GLY A 60 -26.42 -10.00 -21.71
N ASN A 61 -25.17 -10.22 -22.10
CA ASN A 61 -24.39 -11.39 -21.69
C ASN A 61 -24.03 -11.44 -20.21
N PHE A 62 -24.04 -10.32 -19.50
CA PHE A 62 -23.76 -10.33 -18.07
C PHE A 62 -24.85 -11.04 -17.26
N PHE A 63 -26.09 -11.12 -17.77
CA PHE A 63 -27.23 -11.69 -17.03
C PHE A 63 -27.60 -13.11 -17.45
N SER A 64 -26.98 -13.66 -18.51
CA SER A 64 -27.23 -15.04 -18.92
C SER A 64 -26.44 -15.99 -18.01
N LYS A 65 -27.11 -16.97 -17.40
CA LYS A 65 -26.46 -18.02 -16.58
C LYS A 65 -25.46 -18.90 -17.34
N HIS A 66 -25.35 -18.74 -18.66
CA HIS A 66 -24.47 -19.55 -19.47
C HIS A 66 -23.03 -19.01 -19.48
N VAL A 67 -22.08 -19.83 -19.01
CA VAL A 67 -20.65 -19.50 -19.10
C VAL A 67 -20.20 -19.59 -20.56
N PRO A 68 -19.63 -18.52 -21.13
CA PRO A 68 -19.12 -18.58 -22.49
C PRO A 68 -17.91 -19.50 -22.58
N TRP A 69 -17.87 -20.34 -23.63
CA TRP A 69 -16.76 -21.27 -23.90
C TRP A 69 -15.40 -20.56 -23.98
N SER A 70 -15.37 -19.32 -24.48
CA SER A 70 -14.16 -18.49 -24.52
C SER A 70 -13.56 -18.27 -23.14
N TYR A 71 -14.38 -18.09 -22.11
CA TYR A 71 -13.92 -17.92 -20.73
C TYR A 71 -13.21 -19.19 -20.22
N LEU A 72 -13.74 -20.38 -20.51
CA LEU A 72 -13.10 -21.65 -20.16
C LEU A 72 -11.74 -21.81 -20.87
N VAL A 73 -11.66 -21.45 -22.15
CA VAL A 73 -10.41 -21.50 -22.92
C VAL A 73 -9.35 -20.58 -22.32
N PHE A 74 -9.67 -19.31 -22.05
CA PHE A 74 -8.69 -18.40 -21.45
C PHE A 74 -8.30 -18.80 -20.02
N LEU A 75 -9.26 -19.26 -19.21
CA LEU A 75 -8.99 -19.71 -17.84
C LEU A 75 -8.05 -20.93 -17.81
N THR A 76 -8.24 -21.89 -18.72
CA THR A 76 -7.34 -23.05 -18.82
C THR A 76 -5.93 -22.63 -19.23
N ILE A 77 -5.78 -21.70 -20.17
CA ILE A 77 -4.46 -21.15 -20.56
C ILE A 77 -3.77 -20.49 -19.36
N TYR A 78 -4.48 -19.66 -18.59
CA TYR A 78 -3.91 -19.03 -17.38
C TYR A 78 -3.61 -20.04 -16.27
N GLY A 79 -4.42 -21.09 -16.13
CA GLY A 79 -4.16 -22.17 -15.18
C GLY A 79 -2.88 -22.95 -15.52
N VAL A 80 -2.68 -23.28 -16.80
CA VAL A 80 -1.46 -23.95 -17.28
C VAL A 80 -0.23 -23.05 -17.10
N GLU A 81 -0.34 -21.77 -17.44
CA GLU A 81 0.73 -20.79 -17.20
C GLU A 81 1.14 -20.74 -15.72
N LEU A 82 0.16 -20.67 -14.82
CA LEU A 82 0.40 -20.63 -13.38
C LEU A 82 1.10 -21.91 -12.89
N PHE A 83 0.64 -23.07 -13.33
CA PHE A 83 1.25 -24.35 -12.98
C PHE A 83 2.70 -24.43 -13.46
N LEU A 84 2.97 -24.03 -14.72
CA LEU A 84 4.33 -23.97 -15.27
C LEU A 84 5.24 -23.02 -14.49
N LYS A 85 4.75 -21.83 -14.12
CA LYS A 85 5.51 -20.85 -13.35
C LYS A 85 5.84 -21.35 -11.94
N VAL A 86 4.87 -21.94 -11.25
CA VAL A 86 5.06 -22.49 -9.89
C VAL A 86 6.02 -23.67 -9.92
N ALA A 87 5.93 -24.55 -10.92
CA ALA A 87 6.86 -25.66 -11.09
C ALA A 87 8.28 -25.20 -11.49
N GLY A 88 8.41 -24.20 -12.36
CA GLY A 88 9.71 -23.74 -12.86
C GLY A 88 10.52 -22.89 -11.88
N LEU A 89 9.85 -21.96 -11.18
CA LEU A 89 10.49 -21.04 -10.23
C LEU A 89 10.49 -21.60 -8.79
N GLY A 90 9.60 -22.55 -8.50
CA GLY A 90 9.32 -22.99 -7.15
C GLY A 90 8.34 -22.04 -6.42
N PRO A 91 7.55 -22.54 -5.47
CA PRO A 91 6.48 -21.78 -4.82
C PRO A 91 7.00 -20.60 -4.00
N VAL A 92 8.18 -20.72 -3.37
CA VAL A 92 8.76 -19.66 -2.53
C VAL A 92 9.21 -18.47 -3.38
N GLU A 93 9.95 -18.72 -4.47
CA GLU A 93 10.40 -17.67 -5.39
C GLU A 93 9.21 -17.06 -6.13
N TYR A 94 8.22 -17.88 -6.53
CA TYR A 94 7.01 -17.40 -7.18
C TYR A 94 6.20 -16.43 -6.31
N LEU A 95 5.92 -16.78 -5.05
CA LEU A 95 5.11 -15.96 -4.14
C LEU A 95 5.87 -14.72 -3.62
N SER A 96 7.19 -14.67 -3.75
CA SER A 96 7.98 -13.48 -3.38
C SER A 96 7.69 -12.26 -4.26
N SER A 97 7.24 -12.49 -5.50
CA SER A 97 6.91 -11.42 -6.44
C SER A 97 5.43 -11.03 -6.31
N GLY A 98 5.16 -9.78 -5.91
CA GLY A 98 3.79 -9.26 -5.77
C GLY A 98 2.95 -9.37 -7.05
N TRP A 99 3.58 -9.30 -8.21
CA TRP A 99 2.92 -9.48 -9.50
C TRP A 99 2.52 -10.92 -9.77
N ASN A 100 3.35 -11.89 -9.41
CA ASN A 100 3.01 -13.31 -9.53
C ASN A 100 1.93 -13.70 -8.51
N LEU A 101 1.97 -13.10 -7.31
CA LEU A 101 0.92 -13.25 -6.30
C LEU A 101 -0.44 -12.72 -6.82
N PHE A 102 -0.45 -11.58 -7.51
CA PHE A 102 -1.65 -11.05 -8.17
C PHE A 102 -2.17 -11.98 -9.28
N ASP A 103 -1.29 -12.54 -10.12
CA ASP A 103 -1.71 -13.48 -11.17
C ASP A 103 -2.30 -14.76 -10.55
N PHE A 104 -1.70 -15.23 -9.46
CA PHE A 104 -2.21 -16.35 -8.70
C PHE A 104 -3.57 -16.07 -8.10
N SER A 105 -3.75 -14.94 -7.41
CA SER A 105 -5.03 -14.61 -6.78
C SER A 105 -6.15 -14.49 -7.82
N VAL A 106 -5.93 -13.75 -8.92
CA VAL A 106 -6.94 -13.59 -9.97
C VAL A 106 -7.30 -14.93 -10.63
N THR A 107 -6.32 -15.80 -10.88
CA THR A 107 -6.57 -17.13 -11.46
C THR A 107 -7.31 -18.03 -10.47
N ALA A 108 -6.89 -18.05 -9.20
CA ALA A 108 -7.53 -18.84 -8.15
C ALA A 108 -8.98 -18.40 -7.90
N PHE A 109 -9.24 -17.09 -7.84
CA PHE A 109 -10.61 -16.56 -7.75
C PHE A 109 -11.45 -16.98 -8.96
N ALA A 110 -10.92 -16.92 -10.17
CA ALA A 110 -11.63 -17.34 -11.37
C ALA A 110 -11.98 -18.84 -11.38
N PHE A 111 -11.08 -19.71 -10.89
CA PHE A 111 -11.36 -21.14 -10.68
C PHE A 111 -12.41 -21.37 -9.58
N LEU A 112 -12.32 -20.62 -8.47
CA LEU A 112 -13.29 -20.71 -7.39
C LEU A 112 -14.69 -20.29 -7.86
N GLY A 113 -14.81 -19.23 -8.68
CA GLY A 113 -16.06 -18.82 -9.29
C GLY A 113 -16.64 -19.86 -10.24
N LEU A 114 -15.80 -20.49 -11.06
CA LEU A 114 -16.23 -21.59 -11.94
C LEU A 114 -16.71 -22.80 -11.15
N LEU A 115 -15.98 -23.18 -10.10
CA LEU A 115 -16.35 -24.30 -9.24
C LEU A 115 -17.64 -24.03 -8.47
N ALA A 116 -17.81 -22.82 -7.92
CA ALA A 116 -19.02 -22.42 -7.22
C ALA A 116 -20.25 -22.45 -8.14
N LEU A 117 -20.09 -22.02 -9.40
CA LEU A 117 -21.16 -22.10 -10.40
C LEU A 117 -21.49 -23.55 -10.77
N ALA A 118 -20.49 -24.43 -10.86
CA ALA A 118 -20.73 -25.87 -11.08
C ALA A 118 -21.53 -26.53 -9.94
N PHE A 119 -21.41 -25.99 -8.71
CA PHE A 119 -22.23 -26.39 -7.56
C PHE A 119 -23.56 -25.62 -7.43
N ASN A 120 -23.98 -24.87 -8.47
CA ASN A 120 -25.20 -24.05 -8.49
C ASN A 120 -25.29 -22.99 -7.38
N MET A 121 -24.14 -22.48 -6.91
CA MET A 121 -24.10 -21.38 -5.93
C MET A 121 -24.26 -20.03 -6.65
N GLU A 122 -25.52 -19.66 -6.92
CA GLU A 122 -25.91 -18.42 -7.63
C GLU A 122 -25.19 -17.14 -7.15
N PRO A 123 -24.98 -16.90 -5.83
CA PRO A 123 -24.36 -15.66 -5.37
C PRO A 123 -22.91 -15.48 -5.83
N PHE A 124 -22.20 -16.53 -6.28
CA PHE A 124 -20.80 -16.41 -6.72
C PHE A 124 -20.64 -16.08 -8.21
N TYR A 125 -21.75 -15.93 -8.95
CA TYR A 125 -21.71 -15.60 -10.37
C TYR A 125 -21.01 -14.25 -10.66
N PHE A 126 -21.00 -13.30 -9.70
CA PHE A 126 -20.26 -12.04 -9.85
C PHE A 126 -18.76 -12.25 -10.14
N ILE A 127 -18.16 -13.36 -9.70
CA ILE A 127 -16.75 -13.67 -9.96
C ILE A 127 -16.51 -13.85 -11.47
N VAL A 128 -17.46 -14.47 -12.17
CA VAL A 128 -17.40 -14.64 -13.64
C VAL A 128 -17.59 -13.29 -14.33
N VAL A 129 -18.45 -12.42 -13.80
CA VAL A 129 -18.65 -11.04 -14.29
C VAL A 129 -17.35 -10.22 -14.18
N LEU A 130 -16.55 -10.44 -13.14
CA LEU A 130 -15.26 -9.77 -12.92
C LEU A 130 -14.10 -10.30 -13.80
N ARG A 131 -14.37 -11.12 -14.83
CA ARG A 131 -13.36 -11.58 -15.81
C ARG A 131 -12.47 -10.47 -16.41
N PRO A 132 -12.91 -9.20 -16.63
CA PRO A 132 -12.03 -8.15 -17.12
C PRO A 132 -10.88 -7.80 -16.17
N LEU A 133 -10.95 -8.16 -14.89
CA LEU A 133 -9.82 -7.98 -13.94
C LEU A 133 -8.56 -8.72 -14.40
N GLN A 134 -8.70 -9.80 -15.19
CA GLN A 134 -7.56 -10.50 -15.79
C GLN A 134 -6.78 -9.63 -16.77
N LEU A 135 -7.39 -8.59 -17.34
CA LEU A 135 -6.72 -7.65 -18.26
C LEU A 135 -5.76 -6.70 -17.52
N LEU A 136 -5.90 -6.55 -16.20
CA LEU A 136 -4.96 -5.79 -15.37
C LEU A 136 -3.52 -6.34 -15.44
N ARG A 137 -3.37 -7.61 -15.86
CA ARG A 137 -2.05 -8.21 -16.16
C ARG A 137 -1.28 -7.44 -17.24
N LEU A 138 -1.98 -6.79 -18.17
CA LEU A 138 -1.38 -5.99 -19.22
C LEU A 138 -0.69 -4.73 -18.69
N PHE A 139 -1.12 -4.22 -17.53
CA PHE A 139 -0.48 -3.05 -16.90
C PHE A 139 0.96 -3.32 -16.46
N LYS A 140 1.35 -4.59 -16.30
CA LYS A 140 2.74 -4.99 -16.02
C LYS A 140 3.70 -4.70 -17.17
N LEU A 141 3.18 -4.59 -18.40
CA LEU A 141 3.98 -4.39 -19.60
C LEU A 141 4.66 -3.01 -19.58
N LYS A 142 3.93 -1.96 -19.17
CA LYS A 142 4.46 -0.60 -19.19
C LYS A 142 5.11 -0.27 -17.85
N LYS A 143 6.40 0.06 -17.89
CA LYS A 143 7.21 0.51 -16.74
C LYS A 143 6.51 1.61 -15.91
N ARG A 144 5.78 2.52 -16.58
CA ARG A 144 5.03 3.61 -15.93
C ARG A 144 3.89 3.12 -15.04
N TYR A 145 3.08 2.16 -15.49
CA TYR A 145 1.94 1.66 -14.70
C TYR A 145 2.41 0.86 -13.49
N ARG A 146 3.49 0.08 -13.63
CA ARG A 146 4.11 -0.61 -12.50
C ARG A 146 4.50 0.36 -11.39
N ASN A 147 5.23 1.42 -11.74
CA ASN A 147 5.61 2.44 -10.78
C ASN A 147 4.41 3.06 -10.06
N VAL A 148 3.33 3.39 -10.79
CA VAL A 148 2.13 3.98 -10.19
C VAL A 148 1.51 3.01 -9.18
N LEU A 149 1.35 1.73 -9.53
CA LEU A 149 0.77 0.73 -8.64
C LEU A 149 1.66 0.43 -7.44
N ASP A 150 2.97 0.31 -7.64
CA ASP A 150 3.95 0.12 -6.56
C ASP A 150 3.89 1.29 -5.57
N THR A 151 3.85 2.54 -6.07
CA THR A 151 3.69 3.72 -5.22
C THR A 151 2.34 3.77 -4.51
N MET A 152 1.26 3.31 -5.15
CA MET A 152 -0.08 3.26 -4.56
C MET A 152 -0.11 2.30 -3.37
N PHE A 153 0.40 1.07 -3.52
CA PHE A 153 0.46 0.10 -2.43
C PHE A 153 1.38 0.54 -1.29
N GLU A 154 2.48 1.24 -1.62
CA GLU A 154 3.38 1.78 -0.61
C GLU A 154 2.75 2.93 0.20
N LEU A 155 1.89 3.74 -0.43
CA LEU A 155 1.17 4.84 0.20
C LEU A 155 -0.14 4.42 0.88
N LEU A 156 -0.66 3.22 0.58
CA LEU A 156 -1.91 2.69 1.11
C LEU A 156 -2.01 2.79 2.65
N PRO A 157 -0.98 2.46 3.46
CA PRO A 157 -1.09 2.58 4.92
C PRO A 157 -1.26 4.04 5.38
N ARG A 158 -0.59 4.99 4.70
CA ARG A 158 -0.71 6.43 4.98
C ARG A 158 -2.08 6.96 4.55
N MET A 159 -2.60 6.49 3.42
CA MET A 159 -3.98 6.81 2.98
C MET A 159 -5.01 6.26 3.97
N ALA A 160 -4.81 5.03 4.47
CA ALA A 160 -5.70 4.42 5.45
C ALA A 160 -5.75 5.20 6.77
N SER A 161 -4.61 5.73 7.25
CA SER A 161 -4.60 6.58 8.45
C SER A 161 -5.40 7.87 8.29
N LEU A 162 -5.36 8.49 7.11
CA LEU A 162 -6.15 9.71 6.83
C LEU A 162 -7.64 9.38 6.66
N GLY A 163 -7.95 8.27 5.99
CA GLY A 163 -9.32 7.77 5.87
C GLY A 163 -9.93 7.45 7.23
N LEU A 164 -9.13 6.94 8.18
CA LEU A 164 -9.58 6.74 9.56
C LEU A 164 -9.94 8.06 10.26
N THR A 165 -9.17 9.13 10.03
CA THR A 165 -9.51 10.46 10.57
C THR A 165 -10.86 10.95 10.02
N LEU A 166 -11.13 10.76 8.72
CA LEU A 166 -12.44 11.07 8.14
C LEU A 166 -13.56 10.25 8.79
N LEU A 167 -13.34 8.96 9.03
CA LEU A 167 -14.32 8.10 9.70
C LEU A 167 -14.62 8.55 11.15
N ILE A 168 -13.64 9.11 11.87
CA ILE A 168 -13.87 9.68 13.21
C ILE A 168 -14.81 10.90 13.13
N PHE A 169 -14.64 11.76 12.12
CA PHE A 169 -15.58 12.87 11.88
C PHE A 169 -16.97 12.36 11.49
N TYR A 170 -17.05 11.35 10.62
CA TYR A 170 -18.35 10.76 10.28
C TYR A 170 -19.02 10.16 11.52
N TYR A 171 -18.26 9.51 12.40
CA TYR A 171 -18.78 8.92 13.62
C TYR A 171 -19.44 9.97 14.52
N SER A 172 -18.80 11.11 14.78
CA SER A 172 -19.39 12.15 15.63
C SER A 172 -20.69 12.74 15.03
N PHE A 173 -20.69 13.04 13.73
CA PHE A 173 -21.88 13.55 13.04
C PHE A 173 -22.99 12.50 12.92
N ALA A 174 -22.64 11.22 12.78
CA ALA A 174 -23.60 10.14 12.68
C ALA A 174 -24.33 9.91 14.01
N ILE A 175 -23.62 9.92 15.15
CA ILE A 175 -24.27 9.82 16.47
C ILE A 175 -25.25 10.97 16.66
N VAL A 176 -24.82 12.22 16.42
CA VAL A 176 -25.71 13.39 16.51
C VAL A 176 -26.90 13.25 15.55
N GLY A 177 -26.67 12.84 14.31
CA GLY A 177 -27.73 12.64 13.33
C GLY A 177 -28.74 11.57 13.72
N MET A 178 -28.30 10.46 14.33
CA MET A 178 -29.20 9.42 14.82
C MET A 178 -30.05 9.92 15.99
N GLU A 179 -29.45 10.59 16.98
CA GLU A 179 -30.20 11.08 18.14
C GLU A 179 -31.27 12.12 17.77
N PHE A 180 -31.01 12.95 16.75
CA PHE A 180 -31.95 14.00 16.34
C PHE A 180 -32.86 13.62 15.17
N PHE A 181 -32.45 12.72 14.28
CA PHE A 181 -33.14 12.46 13.00
C PHE A 181 -33.56 10.99 12.77
N CYS A 182 -33.45 10.13 13.78
CA CYS A 182 -33.95 8.75 13.70
C CYS A 182 -35.48 8.70 13.52
N GLY A 183 -35.93 7.88 12.56
CA GLY A 183 -37.35 7.64 12.28
C GLY A 183 -38.10 8.78 11.59
N ILE A 184 -37.40 9.86 11.19
CA ILE A 184 -38.03 11.07 10.64
C ILE A 184 -38.32 10.93 9.15
N LEU A 185 -37.43 10.26 8.41
CA LEU A 185 -37.60 10.01 6.98
C LEU A 185 -38.28 8.66 6.79
N TYR A 186 -39.51 8.67 6.28
CA TYR A 186 -40.31 7.48 5.98
C TYR A 186 -40.91 7.56 4.57
N PRO A 187 -41.34 6.45 3.97
CA PRO A 187 -41.91 6.46 2.62
C PRO A 187 -43.12 7.40 2.52
N ASN A 188 -43.18 8.21 1.46
CA ASN A 188 -44.24 9.20 1.19
C ASN A 188 -44.36 10.35 2.21
N CYS A 189 -43.25 10.73 2.86
CA CYS A 189 -43.19 11.90 3.74
C CYS A 189 -42.82 13.20 2.98
N CYS A 190 -42.66 14.32 3.69
CA CYS A 190 -42.19 15.61 3.14
C CYS A 190 -43.09 16.25 2.07
N ASN A 191 -44.36 15.86 1.95
CA ASN A 191 -45.29 16.31 0.91
C ASN A 191 -45.56 17.83 0.89
N ALA A 192 -45.32 18.52 2.01
CA ALA A 192 -45.50 19.98 2.12
C ALA A 192 -44.27 20.79 1.66
N SER A 193 -43.18 20.13 1.29
CA SER A 193 -41.93 20.76 0.87
C SER A 193 -41.73 20.68 -0.65
N THR A 194 -40.76 21.44 -1.16
CA THR A 194 -40.37 21.43 -2.59
C THR A 194 -39.73 20.11 -3.03
N VAL A 195 -39.43 19.21 -2.09
CA VAL A 195 -38.77 17.92 -2.34
C VAL A 195 -39.73 16.72 -2.23
N ALA A 196 -41.03 16.96 -2.18
CA ALA A 196 -42.06 15.91 -2.11
C ALA A 196 -41.87 14.80 -3.16
N ASP A 197 -41.54 15.17 -4.41
CA ASP A 197 -41.33 14.22 -5.51
C ASP A 197 -40.19 13.23 -5.25
N ALA A 198 -39.20 13.60 -4.43
CA ALA A 198 -38.07 12.75 -4.07
C ALA A 198 -38.42 11.72 -2.98
N TYR A 199 -39.43 11.99 -2.17
CA TYR A 199 -39.85 11.11 -1.06
C TYR A 199 -41.13 10.32 -1.37
N ARG A 200 -41.69 10.47 -2.58
CA ARG A 200 -42.93 9.80 -3.01
C ARG A 200 -42.82 8.27 -2.96
N TRP A 201 -43.93 7.65 -2.58
CA TRP A 201 -44.14 6.20 -2.66
C TRP A 201 -45.58 5.95 -3.12
N LEU A 202 -45.76 5.64 -4.39
CA LEU A 202 -47.06 5.56 -5.05
C LEU A 202 -47.27 4.19 -5.69
N ASN A 203 -48.38 3.53 -5.34
CA ASN A 203 -48.79 2.27 -5.95
C ASN A 203 -49.69 2.56 -7.14
N HIS A 204 -49.24 2.19 -8.34
CA HIS A 204 -50.05 2.30 -9.55
C HIS A 204 -50.40 0.88 -10.05
N THR A 205 -51.69 0.58 -10.14
CA THR A 205 -52.19 -0.70 -10.65
C THR A 205 -52.64 -0.57 -12.10
N VAL A 206 -51.93 -1.24 -13.02
CA VAL A 206 -52.34 -1.35 -14.43
C VAL A 206 -52.45 -2.81 -14.79
N ASP A 207 -53.62 -3.24 -15.26
CA ASP A 207 -53.87 -4.57 -15.82
C ASP A 207 -53.29 -5.73 -14.97
N ASN A 208 -53.75 -5.84 -13.70
CA ASN A 208 -53.34 -6.82 -12.69
C ASN A 208 -51.86 -6.76 -12.22
N ARG A 209 -51.08 -5.75 -12.60
CA ARG A 209 -49.73 -5.51 -12.05
C ARG A 209 -49.70 -4.24 -11.21
N THR A 210 -49.28 -4.37 -9.95
CA THR A 210 -48.93 -3.25 -9.08
C THR A 210 -47.49 -2.84 -9.38
N VAL A 211 -47.31 -1.68 -10.00
CA VAL A 211 -45.99 -1.06 -10.17
C VAL A 211 -45.87 0.03 -9.11
N VAL A 212 -44.79 0.02 -8.35
CA VAL A 212 -44.50 1.02 -7.33
C VAL A 212 -43.59 2.08 -7.94
N GLU A 213 -44.03 3.34 -7.92
CA GLU A 213 -43.17 4.48 -8.24
C GLU A 213 -42.60 5.06 -6.96
N GLU A 214 -41.28 4.98 -6.81
CA GLU A 214 -40.54 5.37 -5.61
C GLU A 214 -39.55 6.49 -5.94
N GLY A 215 -39.41 7.47 -5.02
CA GLY A 215 -38.38 8.51 -5.10
C GLY A 215 -37.04 8.13 -4.43
N TYR A 216 -36.98 6.99 -3.74
CA TYR A 216 -35.82 6.38 -3.05
C TYR A 216 -35.12 7.20 -1.95
N TYR A 217 -35.30 8.53 -1.86
CA TYR A 217 -34.58 9.36 -0.88
C TYR A 217 -34.96 9.09 0.59
N TYR A 218 -36.07 8.42 0.86
CA TYR A 218 -36.42 7.95 2.21
C TYR A 218 -35.47 6.86 2.74
N LEU A 219 -34.69 6.20 1.87
CA LEU A 219 -33.67 5.21 2.28
C LEU A 219 -32.45 5.86 2.92
N ASN A 220 -32.19 7.15 2.63
CA ASN A 220 -31.10 7.93 3.20
C ASN A 220 -31.48 8.49 4.57
N ASN A 221 -31.67 7.57 5.53
CA ASN A 221 -32.08 7.88 6.89
C ASN A 221 -30.91 7.86 7.88
N PHE A 222 -31.22 8.25 9.12
CA PHE A 222 -30.33 8.20 10.28
C PHE A 222 -30.84 7.19 11.32
N ASP A 223 -31.43 6.08 10.90
CA ASP A 223 -32.01 5.10 11.83
C ASP A 223 -30.94 4.22 12.49
N ASN A 224 -29.85 3.96 11.77
CA ASN A 224 -28.74 3.12 12.20
C ASN A 224 -27.40 3.73 11.81
N ILE A 225 -26.33 3.39 12.51
CA ILE A 225 -24.99 3.95 12.27
C ILE A 225 -24.49 3.71 10.84
N LEU A 226 -24.82 2.55 10.25
CA LEU A 226 -24.43 2.22 8.87
C LEU A 226 -25.18 3.06 7.84
N ASN A 227 -26.50 3.24 8.02
CA ASN A 227 -27.30 4.11 7.16
C ASN A 227 -26.82 5.55 7.26
N SER A 228 -26.60 6.04 8.49
CA SER A 228 -26.02 7.37 8.74
C SER A 228 -24.67 7.55 8.05
N PHE A 229 -23.79 6.53 8.05
CA PHE A 229 -22.51 6.60 7.31
C PHE A 229 -22.69 6.69 5.81
N VAL A 230 -23.60 5.92 5.22
CA VAL A 230 -23.88 6.01 3.78
C VAL A 230 -24.48 7.40 3.45
N THR A 231 -25.44 7.87 4.24
CA THR A 231 -26.04 9.21 4.09
C THR A 231 -24.99 10.33 4.19
N LEU A 232 -24.09 10.29 5.18
CA LEU A 232 -23.00 11.26 5.33
C LEU A 232 -21.96 11.16 4.20
N PHE A 233 -21.73 9.96 3.67
CA PHE A 233 -20.89 9.77 2.49
C PHE A 233 -21.51 10.42 1.25
N GLU A 234 -22.81 10.24 1.02
CA GLU A 234 -23.54 10.91 -0.07
C GLU A 234 -23.50 12.43 0.06
N LEU A 235 -23.67 12.97 1.28
CA LEU A 235 -23.55 14.41 1.55
C LEU A 235 -22.15 14.95 1.26
N THR A 236 -21.11 14.13 1.40
CA THR A 236 -19.72 14.52 1.12
C THR A 236 -19.42 14.60 -0.38
N VAL A 237 -20.18 13.91 -1.23
CA VAL A 237 -20.08 14.03 -2.69
C VAL A 237 -20.67 15.36 -3.19
N VAL A 238 -21.36 16.13 -2.34
CA VAL A 238 -21.91 17.49 -2.61
C VAL A 238 -23.02 17.51 -3.69
N ASN A 239 -23.44 16.36 -4.21
CA ASN A 239 -24.54 16.27 -5.17
C ASN A 239 -25.87 16.07 -4.45
N ASN A 240 -26.90 16.86 -4.83
CA ASN A 240 -28.27 16.74 -4.32
C ASN A 240 -28.42 16.76 -2.78
N TRP A 241 -27.41 17.25 -2.05
CA TRP A 241 -27.38 17.26 -0.59
C TRP A 241 -28.53 18.09 0.03
N TYR A 242 -28.98 19.13 -0.69
CA TYR A 242 -30.08 19.98 -0.26
C TYR A 242 -31.42 19.22 -0.22
N ILE A 243 -31.59 18.13 -0.97
CA ILE A 243 -32.81 17.31 -0.97
C ILE A 243 -32.97 16.63 0.40
N ILE A 244 -31.89 16.05 0.91
CA ILE A 244 -31.84 15.40 2.24
C ILE A 244 -32.04 16.44 3.34
N MET A 245 -31.37 17.60 3.22
CA MET A 245 -31.52 18.72 4.15
C MET A 245 -32.97 19.21 4.21
N GLU A 246 -33.56 19.58 3.07
CA GLU A 246 -34.93 20.10 3.04
C GLU A 246 -35.94 19.04 3.50
N GLY A 247 -35.74 17.76 3.16
CA GLY A 247 -36.54 16.65 3.66
C GLY A 247 -36.57 16.60 5.20
N ILE A 248 -35.40 16.59 5.84
CA ILE A 248 -35.30 16.56 7.31
C ILE A 248 -35.84 17.85 7.94
N THR A 249 -35.60 19.02 7.32
CA THR A 249 -36.11 20.30 7.85
C THR A 249 -37.62 20.41 7.74
N SER A 250 -38.24 19.73 6.77
CA SER A 250 -39.69 19.71 6.60
C SER A 250 -40.41 18.97 7.72
N GLN A 251 -39.73 18.00 8.35
CA GLN A 251 -40.27 17.19 9.44
C GLN A 251 -39.80 17.65 10.82
N THR A 252 -38.73 18.45 10.88
CA THR A 252 -38.14 18.93 12.14
C THR A 252 -38.28 20.45 12.29
N SER A 253 -37.17 21.15 12.48
CA SER A 253 -37.07 22.60 12.62
C SER A 253 -36.01 23.13 11.66
N HIS A 254 -36.08 24.42 11.32
CA HIS A 254 -35.09 25.08 10.47
C HIS A 254 -33.67 25.06 11.05
N TRP A 255 -33.52 24.87 12.37
CA TRP A 255 -32.21 24.69 13.02
C TRP A 255 -31.45 23.45 12.53
N SER A 256 -32.13 22.44 11.99
CA SER A 256 -31.46 21.28 11.35
C SER A 256 -30.66 21.70 10.11
N ARG A 257 -31.00 22.81 9.43
CA ARG A 257 -30.15 23.36 8.35
C ARG A 257 -28.75 23.68 8.84
N LEU A 258 -28.60 24.13 10.09
CA LEU A 258 -27.29 24.44 10.68
C LEU A 258 -26.42 23.18 10.80
N TYR A 259 -27.01 22.02 11.12
CA TYR A 259 -26.29 20.74 11.13
C TYR A 259 -25.69 20.42 9.76
N PHE A 260 -26.50 20.49 8.70
CA PHE A 260 -26.03 20.20 7.32
C PHE A 260 -25.00 21.21 6.82
N MET A 261 -25.20 22.50 7.10
CA MET A 261 -24.25 23.56 6.72
C MET A 261 -22.91 23.40 7.47
N THR A 262 -22.95 23.05 8.76
CA THR A 262 -21.75 22.80 9.56
C THR A 262 -21.01 21.56 9.05
N PHE A 263 -21.74 20.47 8.79
CA PHE A 263 -21.17 19.26 8.21
C PHE A 263 -20.49 19.54 6.86
N TYR A 264 -21.16 20.30 5.98
CA TYR A 264 -20.62 20.68 4.67
C TYR A 264 -19.28 21.40 4.77
N ILE A 265 -19.18 22.43 5.62
CA ILE A 265 -17.94 23.20 5.80
C ILE A 265 -16.83 22.29 6.34
N VAL A 266 -17.13 21.50 7.37
CA VAL A 266 -16.15 20.61 8.00
C VAL A 266 -15.67 19.54 7.01
N THR A 267 -16.57 18.85 6.32
CA THR A 267 -16.19 17.79 5.36
C THR A 267 -15.42 18.34 4.17
N MET A 268 -15.77 19.54 3.67
CA MET A 268 -15.02 20.18 2.59
C MET A 268 -13.57 20.49 3.01
N VAL A 269 -13.37 21.05 4.20
CA VAL A 269 -12.01 21.35 4.72
C VAL A 269 -11.23 20.05 4.94
N VAL A 270 -11.84 19.05 5.59
CA VAL A 270 -11.17 17.77 5.86
C VAL A 270 -10.80 17.06 4.56
N MET A 271 -11.72 16.99 3.59
CA MET A 271 -11.45 16.34 2.30
C MET A 271 -10.37 17.06 1.49
N THR A 272 -10.37 18.40 1.46
CA THR A 272 -9.34 19.15 0.74
C THR A 272 -7.95 18.96 1.36
N ILE A 273 -7.85 18.93 2.69
CA ILE A 273 -6.60 18.62 3.40
C ILE A 273 -6.11 17.20 3.08
N ILE A 274 -7.01 16.20 3.16
CA ILE A 274 -6.66 14.80 2.88
C ILE A 274 -6.18 14.64 1.43
N VAL A 275 -6.93 15.19 0.46
CA VAL A 275 -6.57 15.09 -0.96
C VAL A 275 -5.24 15.78 -1.24
N ALA A 276 -5.01 16.98 -0.71
CA ALA A 276 -3.76 17.70 -0.88
C ALA A 276 -2.57 16.90 -0.36
N PHE A 277 -2.66 16.37 0.87
CA PHE A 277 -1.59 15.59 1.49
C PHE A 277 -1.33 14.26 0.77
N ILE A 278 -2.37 13.60 0.25
CA ILE A 278 -2.22 12.39 -0.58
C ILE A 278 -1.52 12.72 -1.89
N LEU A 279 -1.94 13.79 -2.58
CA LEU A 279 -1.33 14.21 -3.84
C LEU A 279 0.13 14.61 -3.64
N GLU A 280 0.45 15.36 -2.59
CA GLU A 280 1.82 15.73 -2.26
C GLU A 280 2.67 14.47 -2.00
N ALA A 281 2.18 13.54 -1.17
CA ALA A 281 2.87 12.28 -0.90
C ALA A 281 3.08 11.44 -2.17
N PHE A 282 2.08 11.40 -3.05
CA PHE A 282 2.13 10.68 -4.31
C PHE A 282 3.12 11.30 -5.30
N VAL A 283 3.04 12.62 -5.52
CA VAL A 283 3.94 13.37 -6.40
C VAL A 283 5.37 13.29 -5.89
N PHE A 284 5.58 13.46 -4.58
CA PHE A 284 6.87 13.29 -3.94
C PHE A 284 7.44 11.90 -4.20
N ARG A 285 6.67 10.84 -3.97
CA ARG A 285 7.11 9.46 -4.23
C ARG A 285 7.39 9.18 -5.71
N MET A 286 6.57 9.69 -6.61
CA MET A 286 6.74 9.52 -8.04
C MET A 286 8.00 10.25 -8.54
N ASN A 287 8.23 11.49 -8.11
CA ASN A 287 9.43 12.27 -8.42
C ASN A 287 10.68 11.62 -7.83
N TYR A 288 10.57 11.17 -6.58
CA TYR A 288 11.60 10.43 -5.89
C TYR A 288 11.98 9.15 -6.66
N SER A 289 10.98 8.33 -7.05
CA SER A 289 11.17 7.13 -7.86
C SER A 289 11.84 7.42 -9.20
N ARG A 290 11.53 8.56 -9.84
CA ARG A 290 12.16 9.00 -11.10
C ARG A 290 13.62 9.39 -10.90
N LYS A 291 13.95 10.20 -9.88
CA LYS A 291 15.33 10.67 -9.60
C LYS A 291 16.25 9.50 -9.19
N ASN A 292 15.71 8.54 -8.45
CA ASN A 292 16.42 7.30 -8.13
C ASN A 292 16.59 6.36 -9.31
N ARG A 293 15.81 6.53 -10.38
CA ARG A 293 15.88 5.70 -11.58
C ARG A 293 17.04 6.07 -12.48
N ASP A 294 17.39 7.34 -12.55
CA ASP A 294 18.63 7.78 -13.19
C ASP A 294 19.87 7.33 -12.39
N SER A 295 19.64 6.83 -11.16
CA SER A 295 20.62 6.13 -10.32
C SER A 295 20.54 4.60 -10.44
N GLU A 296 19.91 4.02 -11.49
CA GLU A 296 19.77 2.56 -11.78
C GLU A 296 21.15 1.85 -11.95
N VAL A 297 22.00 1.89 -10.94
CA VAL A 297 22.79 0.73 -10.55
C VAL A 297 22.02 0.09 -9.41
N ASP A 298 21.18 -0.88 -9.77
CA ASP A 298 20.24 -1.66 -8.93
C ASP A 298 20.94 -2.62 -7.93
N GLY A 299 22.18 -2.29 -7.55
CA GLY A 299 22.77 -2.80 -6.33
C GLY A 299 22.14 -2.07 -5.15
N GLY A 300 21.97 -2.75 -4.03
CA GLY A 300 21.90 -2.03 -2.75
C GLY A 300 23.15 -1.16 -2.57
N ILE A 301 23.36 -0.62 -1.38
CA ILE A 301 24.69 -0.08 -1.08
C ILE A 301 25.62 -1.30 -1.03
N THR A 302 26.49 -1.41 -2.03
CA THR A 302 27.53 -2.43 -2.13
C THR A 302 28.81 -1.82 -1.59
N LEU A 303 29.36 -2.49 -0.58
CA LEU A 303 30.67 -2.18 -0.04
C LEU A 303 31.56 -3.37 -0.36
N GLU A 304 32.52 -3.14 -1.23
CA GLU A 304 33.60 -4.08 -1.47
C GLU A 304 34.73 -3.75 -0.51
N LYS A 305 35.16 -4.74 0.27
CA LYS A 305 36.29 -4.59 1.18
C LYS A 305 37.20 -5.79 1.06
N GLU A 306 38.47 -5.51 0.82
CA GLU A 306 39.51 -6.53 0.75
C GLU A 306 40.09 -6.75 2.14
N ILE A 307 40.37 -8.02 2.48
CA ILE A 307 41.05 -8.41 3.71
C ILE A 307 42.22 -9.30 3.32
N SER A 308 43.40 -8.98 3.84
CA SER A 308 44.61 -9.76 3.64
C SER A 308 44.72 -10.93 4.64
N LYS A 309 45.47 -11.96 4.27
CA LYS A 309 45.76 -13.10 5.14
C LYS A 309 46.43 -12.65 6.45
N ASP A 310 47.33 -11.68 6.39
CA ASP A 310 48.07 -11.17 7.54
C ASP A 310 47.16 -10.45 8.55
N GLU A 311 46.20 -9.65 8.05
CA GLU A 311 45.17 -9.01 8.88
C GLU A 311 44.27 -10.07 9.56
N LEU A 312 43.89 -11.12 8.83
CA LEU A 312 43.05 -12.18 9.37
C LEU A 312 43.78 -12.99 10.46
N ILE A 313 45.07 -13.22 10.30
CA ILE A 313 45.93 -13.85 11.32
C ILE A 313 46.05 -12.94 12.55
N ALA A 314 46.21 -11.63 12.36
CA ALA A 314 46.26 -10.68 13.46
C ALA A 314 44.95 -10.67 14.27
N VAL A 315 43.80 -10.68 13.59
CA VAL A 315 42.48 -10.76 14.25
C VAL A 315 42.31 -12.10 14.99
N LEU A 316 42.74 -13.22 14.39
CA LEU A 316 42.66 -14.53 15.03
C LEU A 316 43.46 -14.57 16.34
N LYS A 317 44.67 -14.01 16.36
CA LYS A 317 45.49 -13.91 17.58
C LYS A 317 44.80 -13.11 18.68
N LEU A 318 44.20 -11.97 18.33
CA LEU A 318 43.44 -11.16 19.28
C LEU A 318 42.24 -11.91 19.86
N TYR A 319 41.49 -12.66 19.04
CA TYR A 319 40.36 -13.48 19.52
C TYR A 319 40.79 -14.65 20.42
N GLN A 320 41.96 -15.23 20.17
CA GLN A 320 42.53 -16.28 21.02
C GLN A 320 43.02 -15.74 22.36
N GLU A 321 43.67 -14.56 22.37
CA GLU A 321 44.12 -13.90 23.60
C GLU A 321 42.96 -13.37 24.45
N ALA A 322 41.90 -12.87 23.81
CA ALA A 322 40.72 -12.32 24.48
C ALA A 322 39.70 -13.39 24.93
N TRP A 323 40.00 -14.69 24.80
CA TRP A 323 39.05 -15.79 25.09
C TRP A 323 37.70 -15.62 24.38
N GLY A 324 37.74 -15.28 23.08
CA GLY A 324 36.54 -15.13 22.26
C GLY A 324 35.73 -16.42 22.12
N ALA A 325 34.48 -16.30 21.66
CA ALA A 325 33.60 -17.45 21.47
C ALA A 325 34.21 -18.48 20.50
N ALA A 326 34.16 -19.76 20.87
CA ALA A 326 34.74 -20.84 20.07
C ALA A 326 34.14 -20.94 18.64
N SER A 327 32.90 -20.49 18.45
CA SER A 327 32.24 -20.38 17.14
C SER A 327 32.96 -19.41 16.21
N ASP A 328 33.40 -18.28 16.73
CA ASP A 328 33.98 -17.19 15.95
C ASP A 328 35.40 -17.58 15.50
N ILE A 329 36.15 -18.22 16.40
CA ILE A 329 37.47 -18.80 16.12
C ILE A 329 37.37 -19.90 15.04
N ALA A 330 36.38 -20.80 15.16
CA ALA A 330 36.15 -21.86 14.18
C ALA A 330 35.78 -21.29 12.79
N GLN A 331 35.00 -20.21 12.76
CA GLN A 331 34.60 -19.55 11.51
C GLN A 331 35.79 -18.86 10.83
N LEU A 332 36.67 -18.19 11.59
CA LEU A 332 37.90 -17.58 11.09
C LEU A 332 38.89 -18.63 10.56
N LEU A 333 39.08 -19.75 11.27
CA LEU A 333 39.90 -20.87 10.82
C LEU A 333 39.38 -21.49 9.52
N LYS A 334 38.05 -21.60 9.37
CA LYS A 334 37.42 -22.07 8.13
C LYS A 334 37.74 -21.14 6.95
N ILE A 335 37.68 -19.84 7.14
CA ILE A 335 38.02 -18.84 6.10
C ILE A 335 39.51 -18.97 5.72
N LEU A 336 40.42 -19.07 6.70
CA LEU A 336 41.85 -19.29 6.44
C LEU A 336 42.11 -20.56 5.62
N SER A 337 41.40 -21.66 5.94
CA SER A 337 41.51 -22.91 5.18
C SER A 337 41.03 -22.79 3.73
N GLN A 338 40.05 -21.93 3.47
CA GLN A 338 39.57 -21.65 2.11
C GLN A 338 40.60 -20.83 1.33
N MET A 339 41.22 -19.83 1.95
CA MET A 339 42.30 -19.06 1.32
C MET A 339 43.48 -19.93 0.91
N GLU A 340 43.86 -20.87 1.77
CA GLU A 340 44.95 -21.81 1.52
C GLU A 340 44.60 -22.81 0.41
N ARG A 341 43.34 -23.27 0.34
CA ARG A 341 42.86 -24.16 -0.73
C ARG A 341 42.89 -23.52 -2.12
N TYR A 342 42.67 -22.21 -2.20
CA TYR A 342 42.63 -21.47 -3.47
C TYR A 342 43.94 -20.72 -3.80
N GLU A 343 44.99 -20.87 -2.98
CA GLU A 343 46.28 -20.15 -3.10
C GLU A 343 46.13 -18.62 -3.20
N GLN A 344 45.20 -18.05 -2.43
CA GLN A 344 44.91 -16.61 -2.43
C GLN A 344 45.36 -15.94 -1.13
N ASN A 345 46.12 -14.84 -1.25
CA ASN A 345 46.57 -14.03 -0.10
C ASN A 345 45.60 -12.91 0.31
N THR A 346 44.62 -12.60 -0.56
CA THR A 346 43.60 -11.59 -0.32
C THR A 346 42.22 -12.17 -0.61
N LEU A 347 41.23 -11.80 0.21
CA LEU A 347 39.82 -12.12 0.01
C LEU A 347 39.03 -10.82 -0.15
N VAL A 348 38.15 -10.77 -1.14
CA VAL A 348 37.22 -9.65 -1.35
C VAL A 348 35.88 -10.01 -0.75
N PHE A 349 35.45 -9.25 0.26
CA PHE A 349 34.11 -9.35 0.81
C PHE A 349 33.20 -8.30 0.16
N LEU A 350 32.09 -8.77 -0.41
CA LEU A 350 31.03 -7.91 -0.93
C LEU A 350 29.91 -7.81 0.11
N GLY A 351 29.91 -6.72 0.88
CA GLY A 351 28.80 -6.35 1.74
C GLY A 351 27.68 -5.73 0.91
N ARG A 352 26.45 -6.26 1.02
CA ARG A 352 25.28 -5.67 0.36
C ARG A 352 24.21 -5.35 1.40
N ARG A 353 23.78 -4.09 1.42
CA ARG A 353 22.65 -3.63 2.23
C ARG A 353 21.57 -3.03 1.34
N SER A 354 20.30 -3.34 1.60
CA SER A 354 19.18 -2.65 1.00
C SER A 354 19.11 -1.20 1.51
N ARG A 355 18.80 -0.27 0.59
CA ARG A 355 18.62 1.15 0.96
C ARG A 355 17.42 1.28 1.89
N THR A 356 17.59 1.99 3.00
CA THR A 356 16.52 2.27 3.97
C THR A 356 15.89 3.64 3.69
N LYS A 357 14.72 3.91 4.30
CA LYS A 357 14.05 5.22 4.21
C LYS A 357 14.94 6.38 4.67
N SER A 358 15.85 6.12 5.61
CA SER A 358 16.85 7.07 6.10
C SER A 358 17.89 7.46 5.05
N ASP A 359 18.41 6.49 4.28
CA ASP A 359 19.42 6.72 3.24
C ASP A 359 18.86 7.63 2.14
N LEU A 360 17.54 7.52 1.97
CA LEU A 360 16.72 8.34 1.10
C LEU A 360 16.52 9.75 1.59
N SER A 361 16.07 9.92 2.83
CA SER A 361 15.88 11.25 3.43
C SER A 361 17.20 12.01 3.44
N LEU A 362 18.31 11.32 3.69
CA LEU A 362 19.65 11.93 3.63
C LEU A 362 19.97 12.53 2.25
N LYS A 363 19.55 11.88 1.17
CA LYS A 363 19.72 12.39 -0.20
C LYS A 363 18.74 13.52 -0.54
N MET A 364 17.53 13.49 0.02
CA MET A 364 16.50 14.48 -0.29
C MET A 364 16.79 15.82 0.38
N TYR A 365 17.25 15.79 1.62
CA TYR A 365 17.58 16.99 2.40
C TYR A 365 19.07 17.29 2.37
N GLN A 366 19.82 16.77 1.40
CA GLN A 366 21.28 16.90 1.37
C GLN A 366 21.75 18.36 1.43
N GLU A 367 20.98 19.28 0.85
CA GLU A 367 21.25 20.73 0.86
C GLU A 367 20.97 21.39 2.22
N GLU A 368 20.02 20.86 3.00
CA GLU A 368 19.59 21.42 4.30
C GLU A 368 20.29 20.75 5.49
N ILE A 369 20.76 19.51 5.33
CA ILE A 369 21.36 18.71 6.41
C ILE A 369 22.58 19.38 7.02
N GLN A 370 23.39 20.06 6.21
CA GLN A 370 24.57 20.78 6.70
C GLN A 370 24.17 21.93 7.63
N GLU A 371 23.12 22.68 7.25
CA GLU A 371 22.58 23.76 8.08
C GLU A 371 22.02 23.23 9.40
N TRP A 372 21.32 22.09 9.37
CA TRP A 372 20.82 21.44 10.59
C TRP A 372 21.94 21.01 11.53
N TYR A 373 23.05 20.48 10.99
CA TYR A 373 24.21 20.12 11.81
C TYR A 373 24.85 21.35 12.46
N GLU A 374 24.98 22.45 11.72
CA GLU A 374 25.54 23.70 12.23
C GLU A 374 24.63 24.37 13.27
N GLU A 375 23.31 24.34 13.08
CA GLU A 375 22.36 24.81 14.07
C GLU A 375 22.38 23.94 15.34
N HIS A 376 22.44 22.62 15.19
CA HIS A 376 22.53 21.69 16.32
C HIS A 376 23.83 21.88 17.11
N ALA A 377 24.96 22.06 16.43
CA ALA A 377 26.25 22.34 17.06
C ALA A 377 26.20 23.65 17.87
N ARG A 378 25.66 24.73 17.29
CA ARG A 378 25.47 26.02 17.99
C ARG A 378 24.60 25.87 19.24
N LYS A 379 23.46 25.18 19.14
CA LYS A 379 22.58 24.92 20.29
C LYS A 379 23.28 24.12 21.39
N GLN A 380 24.06 23.11 21.03
CA GLN A 380 24.84 22.34 22.01
C GLN A 380 25.89 23.22 22.71
N GLU A 381 26.61 24.06 21.97
CA GLU A 381 27.58 24.99 22.55
C GLU A 381 26.92 26.01 23.49
N GLU A 382 25.78 26.58 23.11
CA GLU A 382 25.02 27.50 23.95
C GLU A 382 24.52 26.82 25.23
N GLN A 383 23.97 25.61 25.12
CA GLN A 383 23.48 24.83 26.24
C GLN A 383 24.62 24.44 27.21
N GLN A 384 25.80 24.13 26.67
CA GLN A 384 26.99 23.81 27.45
C GLN A 384 27.61 25.05 28.11
N ARG A 385 27.55 26.23 27.46
CA ARG A 385 27.92 27.51 28.07
C ARG A 385 26.96 27.93 29.18
N GLN A 386 25.66 27.70 29.03
CA GLN A 386 24.67 27.95 30.09
C GLN A 386 24.89 27.03 31.31
N LEU A 387 25.22 25.75 31.10
CA LEU A 387 25.59 24.85 32.20
C LEU A 387 26.90 25.28 32.88
N SER A 388 27.88 25.77 32.12
CA SER A 388 29.18 26.19 32.64
C SER A 388 29.15 27.58 33.31
N GLY A 389 28.23 28.46 32.91
CA GLY A 389 28.01 29.79 33.49
C GLY A 389 27.32 29.78 34.85
N CYS A 390 26.89 28.61 35.34
CA CYS A 390 26.31 28.43 36.67
C CYS A 390 27.36 28.14 37.76
N VAL A 391 28.63 28.53 37.55
CA VAL A 391 29.67 28.55 38.59
C VAL A 391 29.75 29.97 39.15
N VAL A 392 29.24 30.14 40.37
CA VAL A 392 29.23 31.37 41.17
C VAL A 392 30.64 31.99 41.24
N PRO A 393 30.82 33.31 40.99
CA PRO A 393 32.09 33.95 41.25
C PRO A 393 32.25 34.15 42.76
N THR A 394 33.22 33.46 43.35
CA THR A 394 33.64 33.63 44.74
C THR A 394 34.12 35.06 44.94
N SER A 395 33.36 35.84 45.72
CA SER A 395 33.72 37.20 46.13
C SER A 395 35.01 37.20 46.95
N GLN A 396 36.09 37.75 46.40
CA GLN A 396 37.22 38.24 47.18
C GLN A 396 37.29 39.77 47.03
N GLN A 397 36.75 40.47 48.04
CA GLN A 397 36.96 41.91 48.24
C GLN A 397 38.41 42.18 48.62
N PRO A 398 39.11 43.16 48.02
CA PRO A 398 40.34 43.71 48.56
C PRO A 398 40.06 44.82 49.60
N PRO A 399 40.99 45.10 50.53
CA PRO A 399 40.72 45.94 51.70
C PRO A 399 40.91 47.44 51.43
N GLY A 400 39.90 48.22 51.84
CA GLY A 400 39.96 49.58 52.40
C GLY A 400 40.84 50.68 51.77
N SER A 401 40.22 51.75 51.28
CA SER A 401 40.41 53.12 51.83
C SER A 401 39.51 54.19 51.18
N ARG A 402 38.68 54.80 52.04
CA ARG A 402 38.33 56.23 52.15
C ARG A 402 37.84 57.08 50.96
N GLN A 403 36.60 57.55 51.17
CA GLN A 403 36.16 58.96 51.25
C GLN A 403 35.61 59.72 50.02
N ARG A 404 34.31 60.03 50.13
CA ARG A 404 33.71 61.40 50.27
C ARG A 404 33.00 62.01 49.05
N SER A 405 31.74 62.41 49.32
CA SER A 405 30.98 63.55 48.75
C SER A 405 30.57 63.47 47.27
N GLN A 406 29.44 64.01 46.79
CA GLN A 406 28.23 64.63 47.34
C GLN A 406 27.32 64.91 46.12
N THR A 407 26.00 64.75 46.29
CA THR A 407 24.87 65.54 45.72
C THR A 407 24.81 66.01 44.25
N ILE A 408 23.61 65.74 43.66
CA ILE A 408 22.75 66.63 42.82
C ILE A 408 23.23 66.82 41.37
N THR A 409 22.46 66.46 40.34
CA THR A 409 21.07 66.85 40.03
C THR A 409 20.34 65.73 39.28
#